data_AF-A0A818UMK0-F1
#
_entry.id   AF-A0A818UMK0-F1
#
_cell.length_a   1.000
_cell.length_b   1.000
_cell.length_c   1.000
_cell.angle_alpha   90.00
_cell.angle_beta   90.00
_cell.angle_gamma   90.00
#
_symmetry.space_group_name_H-M   'P 1'
#
loop_
_entity.id
_entity.type
_entity.pdbx_description
1 polymer ?
#
loop_
_entity_poly.entity_id
_entity_poly.type
_entity_poly.pdbx_seq_one_letter_code
_entity_poly.pdbx_strand_id
1 'polypeptide(L)'
;MTQDTVSFVDLSLFHFDNSYRPVPFEQQYIGIIKKKAIKYFQLMNDFVYDKVIEHIGKKINEIDLFRIFSLSSEFRHIIVREEEKLELQKLLERVPIPIQENIDESSAKINVLLQANISQLKLDGFALMVDIVYITQRVC
;
A
#
# COMPACT_ATOMS: atom_id res chain seq x y z
N MET A 1 -28.52 -32.63 27.22
CA MET A 1 -27.82 -33.08 28.44
C MET A 1 -26.33 -33.02 28.12
N THR A 2 -25.71 -31.85 28.35
CA THR A 2 -24.86 -31.53 29.54
C THR A 2 -23.53 -32.29 29.47
N GLN A 3 -22.35 -31.69 29.59
CA GLN A 3 -21.99 -30.42 30.21
C GLN A 3 -20.52 -30.09 29.89
N ASP A 4 -20.21 -28.83 30.07
CA ASP A 4 -18.95 -28.13 29.92
C ASP A 4 -17.78 -28.72 30.73
N THR A 5 -16.56 -28.55 30.21
CA THR A 5 -15.38 -28.25 31.04
C THR A 5 -14.60 -27.10 30.42
N VAL A 6 -14.85 -25.90 30.96
CA VAL A 6 -13.99 -24.73 30.82
C VAL A 6 -13.01 -24.72 32.00
N SER A 7 -11.73 -24.58 31.71
CA SER A 7 -10.77 -23.81 32.53
C SER A 7 -9.58 -23.46 31.62
N PHE A 8 -9.45 -22.21 31.11
CA PHE A 8 -8.70 -21.10 31.74
C PHE A 8 -7.30 -21.58 32.17
N VAL A 9 -6.22 -21.33 31.41
CA VAL A 9 -5.41 -20.09 31.29
C VAL A 9 -4.53 -20.28 30.02
N ASP A 10 -4.49 -19.42 29.00
CA ASP A 10 -3.83 -18.12 28.94
C ASP A 10 -4.44 -17.21 27.85
N LEU A 11 -4.89 -16.02 28.27
CA LEU A 11 -5.24 -14.91 27.38
C LEU A 11 -3.97 -14.42 26.65
N SER A 12 -3.77 -14.81 25.40
CA SER A 12 -2.97 -14.04 24.40
C SER A 12 -3.03 -14.57 22.97
N LEU A 13 -3.79 -15.63 22.67
CA LEU A 13 -3.92 -16.11 21.29
C LEU A 13 -5.19 -15.54 20.65
N PHE A 14 -5.06 -14.37 20.01
CA PHE A 14 -6.11 -13.86 19.13
C PHE A 14 -6.30 -14.83 17.96
N HIS A 15 -7.36 -15.63 17.99
CA HIS A 15 -7.77 -16.50 16.89
C HIS A 15 -8.68 -15.71 15.95
N PHE A 16 -8.12 -15.16 14.88
CA PHE A 16 -8.88 -14.52 13.80
C PHE A 16 -9.42 -15.62 12.88
N ASP A 17 -10.73 -15.87 12.93
CA ASP A 17 -11.40 -16.75 11.99
C ASP A 17 -11.61 -16.08 10.63
N ASN A 18 -12.03 -16.86 9.62
CA ASN A 18 -12.26 -16.36 8.25
C ASN A 18 -13.35 -15.28 8.17
N SER A 19 -14.14 -15.08 9.21
CA SER A 19 -15.18 -14.05 9.31
C SER A 19 -14.64 -12.65 9.62
N TYR A 20 -13.37 -12.54 10.04
CA TYR A 20 -12.78 -11.27 10.49
C TYR A 20 -12.18 -10.39 9.39
N ARG A 21 -12.19 -10.81 8.12
CA ARG A 21 -11.67 -10.00 7.00
C ARG A 21 -12.83 -9.47 6.15
N PRO A 22 -13.23 -8.19 6.32
CA PRO A 22 -14.22 -7.58 5.46
C PRO A 22 -13.60 -7.32 4.08
N VAL A 23 -14.34 -7.73 3.03
CA VAL A 23 -14.05 -7.76 1.59
C VAL A 23 -13.55 -9.14 1.12
N PRO A 24 -14.32 -9.89 0.31
CA PRO A 24 -13.88 -11.17 -0.23
C PRO A 24 -12.80 -10.93 -1.29
N PHE A 25 -11.55 -10.85 -0.84
CA PHE A 25 -10.39 -10.95 -1.72
C PHE A 25 -10.24 -12.42 -2.12
N GLU A 26 -10.18 -12.67 -3.43
CA GLU A 26 -9.90 -13.98 -3.98
C GLU A 26 -8.44 -14.37 -3.64
N GLN A 27 -8.26 -15.06 -2.52
CA GLN A 27 -6.94 -15.40 -2.00
C GLN A 27 -6.45 -16.70 -2.65
N GLN A 28 -5.47 -16.60 -3.55
CA GLN A 28 -4.78 -17.75 -4.13
C GLN A 28 -3.51 -18.08 -3.33
N TYR A 29 -3.43 -19.29 -2.78
CA TYR A 29 -2.24 -19.78 -2.11
C TYR A 29 -1.30 -20.48 -3.10
N ILE A 30 -0.12 -19.92 -3.30
CA ILE A 30 0.92 -20.51 -4.16
C ILE A 30 1.97 -21.18 -3.27
N GLY A 31 2.00 -22.51 -3.28
CA GLY A 31 2.97 -23.29 -2.50
C GLY A 31 4.34 -23.33 -3.19
N ILE A 32 5.35 -22.70 -2.60
CA ILE A 32 6.73 -22.77 -3.09
C ILE A 32 7.50 -23.86 -2.34
N ILE A 33 7.83 -24.96 -3.04
CA ILE A 33 8.61 -26.08 -2.48
C ILE A 33 10.08 -25.90 -2.89
N LYS A 34 10.80 -24.95 -2.28
CA LYS A 34 12.25 -24.74 -2.50
C LYS A 34 12.99 -24.57 -1.18
N LYS A 35 14.10 -25.31 -1.01
CA LYS A 35 14.88 -25.35 0.24
C LYS A 35 15.93 -24.24 0.40
N LYS A 36 16.31 -23.55 -0.68
CA LYS A 36 17.33 -22.48 -0.65
C LYS A 36 16.67 -21.12 -0.61
N ALA A 37 16.94 -20.34 0.43
CA ALA A 37 16.32 -19.04 0.72
C ALA A 37 16.41 -18.04 -0.46
N ILE A 38 17.55 -17.95 -1.13
CA ILE A 38 17.75 -17.02 -2.27
C ILE A 38 16.82 -17.38 -3.44
N LYS A 39 16.73 -18.66 -3.80
CA LYS A 39 15.87 -19.13 -4.89
C LYS A 39 14.38 -19.02 -4.53
N TYR A 40 14.05 -19.12 -3.25
CA TYR A 40 12.70 -18.88 -2.75
C TYR A 40 12.31 -17.41 -2.93
N PHE A 41 13.19 -16.48 -2.54
CA PHE A 41 12.97 -15.04 -2.69
C PHE A 41 12.85 -14.63 -4.16
N GLN A 42 13.74 -15.14 -5.02
CA GLN A 42 13.68 -14.90 -6.46
C GLN A 42 12.37 -15.41 -7.06
N LEU A 43 11.97 -16.65 -6.76
CA LEU A 43 10.74 -17.23 -7.29
C LEU A 43 9.48 -16.50 -6.78
N MET A 44 9.49 -16.08 -5.52
CA MET A 44 8.40 -15.28 -4.95
C MET A 44 8.29 -13.93 -5.65
N ASN A 45 9.42 -13.25 -5.91
CA ASN A 45 9.42 -12.01 -6.67
C ASN A 45 8.92 -12.23 -8.10
N ASP A 46 9.39 -13.29 -8.78
CA ASP A 46 8.95 -13.62 -10.14
C ASP A 46 7.43 -13.82 -10.20
N PHE A 47 6.84 -14.56 -9.26
CA PHE A 47 5.39 -14.74 -9.18
C PHE A 47 4.63 -13.44 -8.91
N VAL A 48 5.17 -12.59 -8.04
CA VAL A 48 4.59 -11.27 -7.77
C VAL A 48 4.64 -10.43 -9.04
N TYR A 49 5.76 -10.38 -9.75
CA TYR A 49 5.90 -9.66 -11.02
C TYR A 49 4.91 -10.19 -12.06
N ASP A 50 4.82 -11.50 -12.25
CA ASP A 50 3.89 -12.11 -13.20
C ASP A 50 2.44 -11.75 -12.88
N LYS A 51 2.05 -11.83 -11.60
CA LYS A 51 0.70 -11.46 -11.17
C LYS A 51 0.44 -9.97 -11.31
N VAL A 52 1.41 -9.14 -10.97
CA VAL A 52 1.32 -7.69 -11.13
C VAL A 52 1.12 -7.37 -12.60
N ILE A 53 1.95 -7.89 -13.50
CA ILE A 53 1.84 -7.70 -14.96
C ILE A 53 0.51 -8.24 -15.53
N GLU A 54 0.03 -9.39 -15.04
CA GLU A 54 -1.26 -9.97 -15.41
C GLU A 54 -2.43 -9.04 -15.07
N HIS A 55 -2.40 -8.42 -13.89
CA HIS A 55 -3.44 -7.47 -13.43
C HIS A 55 -3.26 -6.06 -14.01
N ILE A 56 -2.05 -5.70 -14.40
CA ILE A 56 -1.66 -4.42 -15.00
C ILE A 56 -2.12 -4.30 -16.45
N GLY A 57 -2.22 -5.41 -17.19
CA GLY A 57 -2.68 -5.39 -18.58
C GLY A 57 -1.65 -4.78 -19.56
N LYS A 58 -1.75 -5.14 -20.85
CA LYS A 58 -0.70 -4.86 -21.88
C LYS A 58 -0.52 -3.38 -22.28
N LYS A 59 -1.24 -2.44 -21.67
CA LYS A 59 -1.15 -1.00 -21.95
C LYS A 59 -1.38 -0.20 -20.67
N ILE A 60 -0.42 -0.21 -19.75
CA ILE A 60 -0.46 0.70 -18.62
C ILE A 60 -0.01 2.08 -19.05
N ASN A 61 -0.87 3.06 -18.77
CA ASN A 61 -0.50 4.46 -18.79
C ASN A 61 0.25 4.76 -17.50
N GLU A 62 1.15 5.74 -17.52
CA GLU A 62 1.93 6.14 -16.33
C GLU A 62 1.01 6.45 -15.13
N ILE A 63 -0.18 6.98 -15.38
CA ILE A 63 -1.23 7.22 -14.37
C ILE A 63 -1.58 5.95 -13.58
N ASP A 64 -1.80 4.82 -14.27
CA ASP A 64 -2.24 3.57 -13.64
C ASP A 64 -1.12 2.97 -12.79
N LEU A 65 0.15 3.15 -13.20
CA LEU A 65 1.30 2.68 -12.45
C LEU A 65 1.42 3.41 -11.10
N PHE A 66 1.34 4.74 -11.12
CA PHE A 66 1.37 5.54 -9.89
C PHE A 66 0.19 5.25 -8.97
N ARG A 67 -1.00 5.03 -9.54
CA ARG A 67 -2.19 4.63 -8.80
C ARG A 67 -2.01 3.29 -8.09
N ILE A 68 -1.53 2.26 -8.79
CA ILE A 68 -1.28 0.94 -8.20
C ILE A 68 -0.27 1.03 -7.06
N PHE A 69 0.77 1.83 -7.24
CA PHE A 69 1.76 2.08 -6.19
C PHE A 69 1.12 2.70 -4.94
N SER A 70 0.30 3.74 -5.12
CA SER A 70 -0.37 4.45 -4.04
C SER A 70 -1.47 3.65 -3.32
N LEU A 71 -1.87 2.50 -3.86
CA LEU A 71 -2.81 1.57 -3.21
C LEU A 71 -2.11 0.53 -2.33
N SER A 72 -0.77 0.54 -2.28
CA SER A 72 0.01 -0.42 -1.52
C SER A 72 -0.31 -0.41 -0.02
N SER A 73 -0.34 -1.61 0.59
CA SER A 73 -0.69 -1.78 2.00
C SER A 73 0.31 -1.18 2.98
N GLU A 74 1.51 -0.91 2.50
CA GLU A 74 2.65 -0.34 3.20
C GLU A 74 2.37 1.11 3.61
N PHE A 75 1.41 1.76 2.95
CA PHE A 75 1.03 3.15 3.18
C PHE A 75 -0.29 3.31 3.94
N ARG A 76 -0.86 2.23 4.49
CA ARG A 76 -2.16 2.26 5.21
C ARG A 76 -2.23 3.24 6.38
N HIS A 77 -1.10 3.62 6.94
CA HIS A 77 -1.03 4.58 8.06
C HIS A 77 -0.95 6.04 7.62
N ILE A 78 -0.77 6.31 6.32
CA ILE A 78 -0.77 7.66 5.78
C ILE A 78 -2.23 8.10 5.65
N ILE A 79 -2.58 9.18 6.33
CA ILE A 79 -3.88 9.81 6.27
C ILE A 79 -3.72 11.23 5.72
N VAL A 80 -4.77 11.71 5.05
CA VAL A 80 -4.87 13.11 4.63
C VAL A 80 -5.43 13.91 5.80
N ARG A 81 -4.70 14.93 6.23
CA ARG A 81 -5.12 15.84 7.30
C ARG A 81 -5.64 17.15 6.71
N GLU A 82 -6.55 17.83 7.39
CA GLU A 82 -7.17 19.06 6.86
C GLU A 82 -6.15 20.19 6.69
N GLU A 83 -5.16 20.30 7.58
CA GLU A 83 -4.16 21.38 7.57
C GLU A 83 -3.23 21.38 6.35
N GLU A 84 -3.05 20.24 5.69
CA GLU A 84 -2.15 20.04 4.54
C GLU A 84 -2.89 20.02 3.19
N LYS A 85 -4.24 19.97 3.19
CA LYS A 85 -5.03 19.86 1.95
C LYS A 85 -4.76 21.01 0.99
N LEU A 86 -4.62 22.23 1.50
CA LEU A 86 -4.34 23.40 0.66
C LEU A 86 -2.98 23.30 -0.03
N GLU A 87 -1.98 22.74 0.64
CA GLU A 87 -0.65 22.52 0.05
C GLU A 87 -0.68 21.37 -0.95
N LEU A 88 -1.38 20.28 -0.64
CA LEU A 88 -1.60 19.15 -1.56
C LEU A 88 -2.32 19.60 -2.85
N GLN A 89 -3.31 20.49 -2.76
CA GLN A 89 -3.98 21.08 -3.95
C GLN A 89 -3.00 21.84 -4.84
N LYS A 90 -2.11 22.64 -4.25
CA LYS A 90 -1.08 23.36 -5.01
C LYS A 90 -0.07 22.42 -5.66
N LEU A 91 0.24 21.30 -5.01
CA LEU A 91 1.14 20.29 -5.57
C LEU A 91 0.49 19.51 -6.72
N LEU A 92 -0.81 19.23 -6.65
CA LEU A 92 -1.58 18.59 -7.72
C LEU A 92 -1.49 19.35 -9.06
N GLU A 93 -1.46 20.68 -9.02
CA GLU A 93 -1.32 21.51 -10.24
C GLU A 93 0.12 21.52 -10.80
N ARG A 94 1.11 21.06 -10.02
CA ARG A 94 2.53 21.13 -10.36
C ARG A 94 3.14 19.79 -10.76
N VAL A 95 2.48 18.68 -10.44
CA VAL A 95 2.97 17.34 -10.78
C VAL A 95 2.77 17.04 -12.27
N PRO A 96 3.69 16.29 -12.90
CA PRO A 96 3.65 16.04 -14.34
C PRO A 96 2.56 15.04 -14.76
N ILE A 97 2.17 14.11 -13.89
CA ILE A 97 1.20 13.07 -14.20
C ILE A 97 -0.11 13.36 -13.44
N PRO A 98 -1.25 13.46 -14.15
CA PRO A 98 -2.53 13.75 -13.53
C PRO A 98 -2.98 12.61 -12.61
N ILE A 99 -3.55 12.98 -11.47
CA ILE A 99 -4.03 12.08 -10.42
C ILE A 99 -5.56 12.05 -10.52
N GLN A 100 -6.14 10.84 -10.58
CA GLN A 100 -7.59 10.64 -10.76
C GLN A 100 -8.31 10.45 -9.42
N GLU A 101 -7.55 10.18 -8.37
CA GLU A 101 -8.01 9.94 -7.01
C GLU A 101 -8.52 11.22 -6.36
N ASN A 102 -9.47 11.08 -5.44
CA ASN A 102 -9.95 12.21 -4.65
C ASN A 102 -8.84 12.65 -3.67
N ILE A 103 -8.65 13.95 -3.51
CA ILE A 103 -7.66 14.52 -2.58
C ILE A 103 -7.86 14.10 -1.12
N ASP A 104 -9.08 13.71 -0.75
CA ASP A 104 -9.37 13.19 0.59
C ASP A 104 -8.83 11.76 0.81
N GLU A 105 -8.45 11.06 -0.28
CA GLU A 105 -7.88 9.71 -0.22
C GLU A 105 -6.38 9.75 0.06
N SER A 106 -5.93 8.82 0.91
CA SER A 106 -4.49 8.63 1.18
C SER A 106 -3.71 8.31 -0.09
N SER A 107 -4.32 7.58 -1.03
CA SER A 107 -3.71 7.25 -2.32
C SER A 107 -3.38 8.50 -3.15
N ALA A 108 -4.23 9.52 -3.15
CA ALA A 108 -3.94 10.79 -3.83
C ALA A 108 -2.72 11.48 -3.19
N LYS A 109 -2.69 11.57 -1.86
CA LYS A 109 -1.56 12.15 -1.12
C LYS A 109 -0.25 11.41 -1.42
N ILE A 110 -0.24 10.08 -1.37
CA ILE A 110 0.94 9.27 -1.68
C ILE A 110 1.41 9.51 -3.11
N ASN A 111 0.47 9.55 -4.07
CA ASN A 111 0.78 9.75 -5.48
C ASN A 111 1.41 11.13 -5.73
N VAL A 112 0.80 12.19 -5.19
CA VAL A 112 1.33 13.56 -5.24
C VAL A 112 2.71 13.63 -4.62
N LEU A 113 2.90 13.08 -3.43
CA LEU A 113 4.17 13.17 -2.69
C LEU A 113 5.29 12.38 -3.38
N LEU A 114 4.99 11.23 -3.98
CA LEU A 114 5.94 10.47 -4.76
C LEU A 114 6.39 11.26 -6.00
N GLN A 115 5.44 11.81 -6.76
CA GLN A 115 5.74 12.63 -7.92
C GLN A 115 6.50 13.91 -7.56
N ALA A 116 6.13 14.57 -6.45
CA ALA A 116 6.79 15.74 -5.93
C ALA A 116 8.24 15.44 -5.52
N ASN A 117 8.48 14.28 -4.91
CA ASN A 117 9.83 13.83 -4.54
C ASN A 117 10.71 13.60 -5.78
N ILE A 118 10.19 12.86 -6.77
CA ILE A 118 10.90 12.61 -8.04
C ILE A 118 11.18 13.93 -8.78
N SER A 119 10.21 14.86 -8.75
CA SER A 119 10.31 16.17 -9.40
C SER A 119 11.09 17.22 -8.58
N GLN A 120 11.62 16.84 -7.41
CA GLN A 120 12.33 17.73 -6.47
C GLN A 120 11.56 19.02 -6.15
N LEU A 121 10.24 18.92 -6.01
CA LEU A 121 9.40 20.05 -5.63
C LEU A 121 9.65 20.44 -4.18
N LYS A 122 9.67 21.75 -3.92
CA LYS A 122 9.76 22.28 -2.55
C LYS A 122 8.38 22.19 -1.88
N LEU A 123 8.37 21.66 -0.67
CA LEU A 123 7.22 21.67 0.23
C LEU A 123 7.48 22.67 1.35
N ASP A 124 6.42 23.32 1.82
CA ASP A 124 6.45 24.27 2.93
C ASP A 124 6.02 23.59 4.24
N GLY A 125 5.19 22.54 4.17
CA GLY A 125 4.67 21.81 5.32
C GLY A 125 5.62 20.73 5.86
N PHE A 126 6.01 20.85 7.13
CA PHE A 126 6.84 19.84 7.83
C PHE A 126 6.19 18.45 7.88
N ALA A 127 4.85 18.37 7.99
CA ALA A 127 4.12 17.10 8.01
C ALA A 127 4.30 16.33 6.68
N LEU A 128 4.14 17.02 5.55
CA LEU A 128 4.31 16.42 4.22
C LEU A 128 5.76 16.00 3.95
N MET A 129 6.74 16.74 4.48
CA MET A 129 8.15 16.33 4.38
C MET A 129 8.41 15.00 5.10
N VAL A 130 7.86 14.81 6.30
CA VAL A 130 7.98 13.55 7.04
C VAL A 130 7.35 12.40 6.26
N ASP A 131 6.17 12.64 5.67
CA ASP A 131 5.50 11.62 4.86
C ASP A 131 6.29 11.27 3.59
N ILE A 132 6.93 12.24 2.94
CA ILE A 132 7.84 11.97 1.81
C ILE A 132 9.02 11.11 2.24
N VAL A 133 9.64 11.40 3.39
CA VAL A 133 10.74 10.58 3.92
C VAL A 133 10.25 9.17 4.22
N TYR A 134 9.07 9.02 4.81
CA TYR A 134 8.47 7.71 5.05
C TYR A 134 8.21 6.95 3.75
N ILE A 135 7.60 7.60 2.74
CA ILE A 135 7.32 6.98 1.44
C ILE A 135 8.64 6.54 0.79
N THR A 136 9.61 7.44 0.67
CA THR A 136 10.90 7.14 0.02
C THR A 136 11.69 6.03 0.71
N GLN A 137 11.69 5.93 2.04
CA GLN A 137 12.32 4.82 2.76
C GLN A 137 11.65 3.46 2.54
N ARG A 138 10.40 3.44 2.06
CA ARG A 138 9.66 2.21 1.75
C ARG A 138 9.72 1.86 0.27
N VAL A 139 10.01 2.84 -0.60
CA VAL A 139 10.17 2.66 -2.04
C VAL A 139 11.60 2.21 -2.41
N CYS A 140 12.61 2.85 -1.81
CA CYS A 140 14.05 2.63 -2.06
C CYS A 140 14.68 1.73 -0.99
#